data_AF-G0NSY0-F1
#
_entry.id   AF-G0NSY0-F1
#
_cell.length_a   1.000
_cell.length_b   1.000
_cell.length_c   1.000
_cell.angle_alpha   90.00
_cell.angle_beta   90.00
_cell.angle_gamma   90.00
#
_symmetry.space_group_name_H-M   'P 1'
#
loop_
_entity.id
_entity.type
_entity.pdbx_description
1 polymer ?
#
loop_
_entity_poly.entity_id
_entity_poly.type
_entity_poly.pdbx_seq_one_letter_code
_entity_poly.pdbx_strand_id
1 'polypeptide(L)'
;MLVQRSMLRRSTKWEDALMTYVLDKVSNCNEIRCLTIFCNDFSAEYPDHAGKRGTINSRIRTLLRNIDHEKFDDTTLARIMFCLAQPLDGKLEAVRERLHNSGKLEMDEFFRITFYKNEYVLLKGTHRHKNQVDRFREER
;
A
#
# COMPACT_ATOMS: atom_id res chain seq x y z
N MET A 1 -7.19 -30.30 -17.58
CA MET A 1 -6.62 -28.94 -17.53
C MET A 1 -7.62 -27.98 -18.16
N LEU A 2 -8.11 -27.00 -17.40
CA LEU A 2 -8.56 -25.68 -17.88
C LEU A 2 -8.96 -24.89 -16.63
N VAL A 3 -8.00 -24.11 -16.12
CA VAL A 3 -8.22 -23.19 -15.01
C VAL A 3 -9.16 -22.10 -15.52
N GLN A 4 -10.40 -22.10 -15.02
CA GLN A 4 -11.27 -20.94 -15.08
C GLN A 4 -10.57 -19.80 -14.35
N ARG A 5 -9.79 -19.01 -15.09
CA ARG A 5 -9.33 -17.70 -14.63
C ARG A 5 -10.60 -16.85 -14.51
N SER A 6 -11.07 -16.73 -13.27
CA SER A 6 -12.17 -15.87 -12.89
C SER A 6 -11.99 -14.50 -13.52
N MET A 7 -12.86 -14.15 -14.47
CA MET A 7 -13.09 -12.77 -14.84
C MET A 7 -13.77 -12.08 -13.65
N LEU A 8 -12.98 -11.72 -12.65
CA LEU A 8 -13.33 -10.66 -11.71
C LEU A 8 -13.63 -9.44 -12.59
N ARG A 9 -14.91 -9.12 -12.76
CA ARG A 9 -15.35 -7.88 -13.42
C ARG A 9 -14.61 -6.75 -12.74
N ARG A 10 -13.64 -6.16 -13.45
CA ARG A 10 -12.88 -5.01 -12.97
C ARG A 10 -13.88 -3.88 -12.73
N SER A 11 -13.96 -3.38 -11.50
CA SER A 11 -14.86 -2.28 -11.16
C SER A 11 -14.52 -1.05 -12.01
N THR A 12 -15.55 -0.33 -12.44
CA THR A 12 -15.43 0.96 -13.13
C THR A 12 -15.16 2.11 -12.17
N LYS A 13 -15.29 1.88 -10.85
CA LYS A 13 -14.85 2.83 -9.83
C LYS A 13 -13.36 2.66 -9.58
N TRP A 14 -12.62 3.75 -9.69
CA TRP A 14 -11.17 3.72 -9.55
C TRP A 14 -10.74 3.28 -8.15
N GLU A 15 -11.53 3.57 -7.09
CA GLU A 15 -11.22 3.16 -5.72
C GLU A 15 -11.19 1.64 -5.58
N ASP A 16 -12.18 0.95 -6.14
CA ASP A 16 -12.31 -0.51 -6.06
C ASP A 16 -11.21 -1.20 -6.86
N ALA A 17 -10.93 -0.71 -8.08
CA ALA A 17 -9.86 -1.22 -8.92
C ALA A 17 -8.50 -1.08 -8.23
N LEU A 18 -8.25 0.09 -7.62
CA LEU A 18 -7.01 0.38 -6.93
C LEU A 18 -6.87 -0.40 -5.63
N MET A 19 -7.93 -0.53 -4.82
CA MET A 19 -7.88 -1.39 -3.62
C MET A 19 -7.67 -2.85 -3.97
N THR A 20 -8.35 -3.36 -4.99
CA THR A 20 -8.14 -4.74 -5.47
C THR A 20 -6.68 -4.97 -5.84
N TYR A 21 -6.10 -4.04 -6.61
CA TYR A 21 -4.69 -4.11 -6.98
C TYR A 21 -3.75 -4.02 -5.76
N VAL A 22 -4.02 -3.10 -4.83
CA VAL A 22 -3.24 -2.96 -3.60
C VAL A 22 -3.23 -4.26 -2.82
N LEU A 23 -4.40 -4.83 -2.55
CA LEU A 23 -4.53 -6.07 -1.78
C LEU A 23 -3.82 -7.25 -2.46
N ASP A 24 -3.97 -7.40 -3.79
CA ASP A 24 -3.26 -8.42 -4.56
C ASP A 24 -1.74 -8.31 -4.35
N LYS A 25 -1.18 -7.10 -4.56
CA LYS A 25 0.28 -6.90 -4.49
C LYS A 25 0.86 -6.91 -3.09
N VAL A 26 0.08 -6.62 -2.05
CA VAL A 26 0.59 -6.58 -0.65
C VAL A 26 0.29 -7.85 0.16
N SER A 27 -0.62 -8.71 -0.31
CA SER A 27 -1.05 -9.94 0.36
C SER A 27 0.10 -10.78 0.92
N ASN A 28 1.17 -10.95 0.14
CA ASN A 28 2.37 -11.71 0.51
C ASN A 28 3.65 -10.84 0.51
N CYS A 29 3.52 -9.52 0.47
CA CYS A 29 4.66 -8.62 0.43
C CYS A 29 5.11 -8.24 1.85
N ASN A 30 6.40 -8.44 2.13
CA ASN A 30 7.03 -8.04 3.40
C ASN A 30 8.05 -6.91 3.20
N GLU A 31 8.02 -6.25 2.04
CA GLU A 31 9.00 -5.25 1.63
C GLU A 31 8.31 -3.95 1.22
N ILE A 32 9.02 -2.83 1.41
CA ILE A 32 8.55 -1.52 0.97
C ILE A 32 8.61 -1.48 -0.57
N ARG A 33 7.49 -1.16 -1.21
CA ARG A 33 7.37 -1.09 -2.66
C ARG A 33 7.67 0.34 -3.14
N CYS A 34 8.43 0.44 -4.22
CA CYS A 34 8.64 1.73 -4.89
C CYS A 34 7.32 2.21 -5.49
N LEU A 35 6.80 3.34 -4.99
CA LEU A 35 5.48 3.82 -5.40
C LEU A 35 5.43 4.26 -6.86
N THR A 36 6.56 4.66 -7.45
CA THR A 36 6.67 4.97 -8.89
C THR A 36 6.39 3.72 -9.73
N ILE A 37 7.12 2.63 -9.47
CA ILE A 37 6.92 1.35 -10.14
C ILE A 37 5.49 0.86 -9.91
N PHE A 38 5.02 0.93 -8.66
CA PHE A 38 3.67 0.53 -8.28
C PHE A 38 2.57 1.25 -9.08
N CYS A 39 2.71 2.57 -9.32
CA CYS A 39 1.75 3.34 -10.11
C CYS A 39 1.80 3.02 -11.62
N ASN A 40 3.01 2.78 -12.14
CA ASN A 40 3.19 2.41 -13.55
C ASN A 40 2.58 1.03 -13.82
N ASP A 41 2.87 0.07 -12.96
CA ASP A 41 2.32 -1.29 -13.04
C ASP A 41 0.79 -1.27 -12.93
N PHE A 42 0.23 -0.45 -12.02
CA PHE A 42 -1.23 -0.26 -11.95
C PHE A 42 -1.80 0.26 -13.27
N SER A 43 -1.17 1.26 -13.89
CA SER A 43 -1.65 1.82 -15.16
C SER A 43 -1.58 0.82 -16.31
N ALA A 44 -0.56 -0.06 -16.31
CA ALA A 44 -0.43 -1.12 -17.30
C ALA A 44 -1.47 -2.23 -17.10
N GLU A 45 -1.73 -2.62 -15.84
CA GLU A 45 -2.71 -3.66 -15.51
C GLU A 45 -4.16 -3.17 -15.66
N TYR A 46 -4.42 -1.87 -15.42
CA TYR A 46 -5.74 -1.23 -15.45
C TYR A 46 -5.74 -0.03 -16.43
N PRO A 47 -5.71 -0.29 -17.75
CA PRO A 47 -5.58 0.76 -18.77
C PRO A 47 -6.73 1.78 -18.74
N ASP A 48 -7.94 1.35 -18.39
CA ASP A 48 -9.12 2.23 -18.26
C ASP A 48 -9.00 3.22 -17.09
N HIS A 49 -8.08 2.94 -16.14
CA HIS A 49 -7.80 3.77 -14.96
C HIS A 49 -6.40 4.38 -15.01
N ALA A 50 -5.70 4.25 -16.14
CA ALA A 50 -4.37 4.81 -16.33
C ALA A 50 -4.38 6.33 -16.16
N GLY A 51 -3.28 6.87 -15.66
CA GLY A 51 -3.17 8.29 -15.41
C GLY A 51 -1.74 8.71 -15.13
N LYS A 52 -1.55 10.01 -14.98
CA LYS A 52 -0.24 10.55 -14.58
C LYS A 52 0.15 9.95 -13.23
N ARG A 53 1.41 9.52 -13.11
CA ARG A 53 2.01 8.97 -11.87
C ARG A 53 1.65 9.77 -10.62
N GLY A 54 1.77 11.09 -10.68
CA GLY A 54 1.42 11.99 -9.57
C GLY A 54 -0.03 11.87 -9.13
N THR A 55 -0.95 11.75 -10.09
CA THR A 55 -2.38 11.56 -9.86
C THR A 55 -2.67 10.22 -9.18
N ILE A 56 -2.09 9.12 -9.69
CA ILE A 56 -2.29 7.78 -9.11
C ILE A 56 -1.71 7.70 -7.70
N ASN A 57 -0.52 8.24 -7.48
CA ASN A 57 0.07 8.31 -6.15
C ASN A 57 -0.85 9.08 -5.17
N SER A 58 -1.32 10.28 -5.56
CA SER A 58 -2.26 11.06 -4.73
C SER A 58 -3.55 10.28 -4.43
N ARG A 59 -4.08 9.58 -5.43
CA ARG A 59 -5.23 8.69 -5.30
C ARG A 59 -4.99 7.54 -4.31
N ILE A 60 -3.86 6.83 -4.40
CA ILE A 60 -3.47 5.80 -3.43
C ILE A 60 -3.43 6.38 -2.01
N ARG A 61 -2.72 7.49 -1.82
CA ARG A 61 -2.59 8.13 -0.49
C ARG A 61 -3.94 8.54 0.09
N THR A 62 -4.82 9.07 -0.76
CA THR A 62 -6.15 9.51 -0.37
C THR A 62 -7.05 8.32 -0.04
N LEU A 63 -6.98 7.27 -0.85
CA LEU A 63 -7.71 6.02 -0.65
C LEU A 63 -7.33 5.38 0.69
N LEU A 64 -6.03 5.13 0.93
CA LEU A 64 -5.56 4.49 2.17
C LEU A 64 -5.91 5.26 3.44
N ARG A 65 -6.06 6.59 3.36
CA ARG A 65 -6.50 7.44 4.47
C ARG A 65 -8.00 7.33 4.77
N ASN A 66 -8.81 6.93 3.80
CA ASN A 66 -10.27 6.96 3.91
C ASN A 66 -10.94 5.59 3.74
N ILE A 67 -10.17 4.51 3.51
CA ILE A 67 -10.73 3.15 3.53
C ILE A 67 -11.32 2.85 4.91
N ASP A 68 -12.32 1.98 4.92
CA ASP A 68 -12.89 1.45 6.14
C ASP A 68 -11.94 0.42 6.76
N HIS A 69 -11.05 0.89 7.65
CA HIS A 69 -9.98 0.06 8.23
C HIS A 69 -10.50 -1.09 9.09
N GLU A 70 -11.75 -1.03 9.58
CA GLU A 70 -12.38 -2.08 10.37
C GLU A 70 -12.66 -3.36 9.55
N LYS A 71 -12.70 -3.25 8.22
CA LYS A 71 -12.87 -4.40 7.32
C LYS A 71 -11.62 -5.26 7.15
N PHE A 72 -10.47 -4.79 7.62
CA PHE A 72 -9.20 -5.49 7.47
C PHE A 72 -8.71 -5.95 8.83
N ASP A 73 -8.18 -7.17 8.91
CA ASP A 73 -7.45 -7.63 10.09
C ASP A 73 -6.13 -6.84 10.25
N ASP A 74 -5.54 -6.92 11.45
CA ASP A 74 -4.35 -6.14 11.81
C ASP A 74 -3.13 -6.48 10.93
N THR A 75 -3.01 -7.74 10.51
CA THR A 75 -1.92 -8.20 9.64
C THR A 75 -2.03 -7.59 8.25
N THR A 76 -3.22 -7.64 7.67
CA THR A 76 -3.52 -7.07 6.35
C THR A 76 -3.33 -5.56 6.38
N LEU A 77 -3.83 -4.90 7.43
CA LEU A 77 -3.69 -3.46 7.61
C LEU A 77 -2.22 -3.05 7.74
N ALA A 78 -1.44 -3.76 8.57
CA ALA A 78 0.00 -3.53 8.71
C ALA A 78 0.75 -3.70 7.38
N ARG A 79 0.43 -4.74 6.60
CA ARG A 79 1.02 -4.98 5.27
C ARG A 79 0.75 -3.83 4.32
N ILE A 80 -0.51 -3.39 4.20
CA ILE A 80 -0.89 -2.27 3.33
C ILE A 80 -0.09 -1.02 3.70
N MET A 81 -0.11 -0.65 4.98
CA MET A 81 0.51 0.59 5.47
C MET A 81 2.04 0.55 5.36
N PHE A 82 2.66 -0.59 5.66
CA PHE A 82 4.10 -0.79 5.55
C PHE A 82 4.58 -0.81 4.09
N CYS A 83 3.99 -1.67 3.25
CA CYS A 83 4.45 -1.88 1.87
C CYS A 83 4.35 -0.60 1.04
N LEU A 84 3.33 0.22 1.30
CA LEU A 84 3.12 1.49 0.58
C LEU A 84 3.67 2.70 1.34
N ALA A 85 4.40 2.48 2.43
CA ALA A 85 5.02 3.53 3.24
C ALA A 85 4.02 4.64 3.61
N GLN A 86 2.82 4.26 4.03
CA GLN A 86 1.76 5.20 4.40
C GLN A 86 2.02 5.76 5.80
N PRO A 87 2.16 7.10 5.94
CA PRO A 87 2.21 7.74 7.25
C PRO A 87 0.93 7.45 8.04
N LEU A 88 1.08 7.08 9.31
CA LEU A 88 -0.01 6.84 10.25
C LEU A 88 -0.25 8.06 11.14
N ASP A 89 -0.55 9.19 10.49
CA ASP A 89 -0.79 10.48 11.12
C ASP A 89 -2.25 10.95 10.94
N GLY A 90 -2.69 11.88 11.80
CA GLY A 90 -4.01 12.51 11.74
C GLY A 90 -5.16 11.49 11.71
N LYS A 91 -5.81 11.34 10.55
CA LYS A 91 -6.94 10.38 10.38
C LYS A 91 -6.56 8.92 10.61
N LEU A 92 -5.27 8.58 10.61
CA LEU A 92 -4.78 7.22 10.78
C LEU A 92 -4.22 6.94 12.20
N GLU A 93 -4.46 7.85 13.16
CA GLU A 93 -4.04 7.64 14.56
C GLU A 93 -4.70 6.40 15.19
N ALA A 94 -5.99 6.16 14.91
CA ALA A 94 -6.69 4.96 15.38
C ALA A 94 -6.06 3.67 14.81
N VAL A 95 -5.65 3.69 13.54
CA VAL A 95 -4.92 2.57 12.92
C VAL A 95 -3.57 2.36 13.61
N ARG A 96 -2.85 3.43 13.92
CA ARG A 96 -1.57 3.36 14.65
C ARG A 96 -1.76 2.70 16.01
N GLU A 97 -2.73 3.14 16.79
CA GLU A 97 -3.03 2.58 18.11
C GLU A 97 -3.41 1.11 18.03
N ARG A 98 -4.28 0.76 17.08
CA ARG A 98 -4.68 -0.62 16.80
C ARG A 98 -3.49 -1.53 16.46
N LEU A 99 -2.59 -1.06 15.59
CA LEU A 99 -1.37 -1.80 15.28
C LEU A 99 -0.41 -1.88 16.48
N HIS A 100 -0.34 -0.84 17.31
CA HIS A 100 0.49 -0.87 18.51
C HIS A 100 -0.02 -1.88 19.56
N ASN A 101 -1.33 -2.05 19.67
CA ASN A 101 -1.96 -3.00 20.59
C ASN A 101 -1.87 -4.45 20.10
N SER A 102 -1.88 -4.66 18.78
CA SER A 102 -1.84 -6.00 18.17
C SER A 102 -0.43 -6.57 17.98
N GLY A 103 0.61 -5.74 18.11
CA GLY A 103 1.98 -6.18 17.88
C GLY A 103 3.05 -5.16 18.26
N LYS A 104 4.31 -5.53 18.06
CA LYS A 104 5.43 -4.63 18.28
C LYS A 104 5.60 -3.72 17.06
N LEU A 105 5.22 -2.45 17.20
CA LEU A 105 5.28 -1.42 16.17
C LEU A 105 6.43 -0.44 16.43
N GLU A 106 7.26 -0.17 15.43
CA GLU A 106 8.23 0.94 15.43
C GLU A 106 8.08 1.74 14.13
N MET A 107 8.29 3.05 14.21
CA MET A 107 8.10 3.98 13.10
C MET A 107 9.30 4.92 12.93
N ASP A 108 9.40 5.56 11.77
CA ASP A 108 10.32 6.66 11.55
C ASP A 108 9.75 8.03 11.99
N GLU A 109 10.54 9.09 11.83
CA GLU A 109 10.18 10.48 12.14
C GLU A 109 8.98 11.02 11.32
N PHE A 110 8.58 10.32 10.25
CA PHE A 110 7.43 10.65 9.41
C PHE A 110 6.22 9.74 9.68
N PHE A 111 6.20 9.06 10.83
CA PHE A 111 5.12 8.16 11.26
C PHE A 111 4.88 6.99 10.29
N ARG A 112 5.90 6.54 9.57
CA ARG A 112 5.80 5.36 8.71
C ARG A 112 6.37 4.14 9.41
N ILE A 113 5.70 3.00 9.25
CA ILE A 113 6.12 1.73 9.84
C ILE A 113 7.52 1.35 9.32
N THR A 114 8.51 1.26 10.21
CA THR A 114 9.85 0.73 9.90
C THR A 114 10.01 -0.70 10.41
N PHE A 115 9.24 -1.06 11.43
CA PHE A 115 9.17 -2.40 11.97
C PHE A 115 7.75 -2.69 12.47
N TYR A 116 7.23 -3.87 12.14
CA TYR A 116 6.02 -4.40 12.75
C TYR A 116 6.16 -5.92 12.92
N LYS A 117 5.79 -6.43 14.09
CA LYS A 117 5.76 -7.87 14.35
C LYS A 117 4.52 -8.24 15.16
N ASN A 118 3.73 -9.18 14.65
CA ASN A 118 2.68 -9.89 15.39
C ASN A 118 2.89 -11.41 15.27
N GLU A 119 1.88 -12.21 15.60
CA GLU A 119 1.96 -13.68 15.51
C GLU A 119 2.05 -14.21 14.05
N TYR A 120 1.60 -13.45 13.06
CA TYR A 120 1.50 -13.88 11.65
C TYR A 120 2.57 -13.27 10.73
N VAL A 121 3.07 -12.07 11.03
CA VAL A 121 3.97 -11.35 10.13
C VAL A 121 5.11 -10.65 10.86
N LEU A 122 6.26 -10.60 10.19
CA LEU A 122 7.39 -9.75 10.50
C LEU A 122 7.64 -8.83 9.29
N LEU A 123 7.46 -7.53 9.51
CA LEU A 123 7.75 -6.47 8.55
C LEU A 123 8.92 -5.66 9.08
N LYS A 124 9.97 -5.49 8.28
CA LYS A 124 11.14 -4.70 8.66
C LYS A 124 11.74 -4.05 7.43
N GLY A 125 11.88 -2.74 7.47
CA GLY A 125 12.45 -1.97 6.36
C GLY A 125 12.65 -0.51 6.73
N THR A 126 13.66 0.11 6.13
CA THR A 126 13.88 1.55 6.29
C THR A 126 13.35 2.27 5.07
N HIS A 127 12.55 3.31 5.28
CA HIS A 127 12.11 4.22 4.22
C HIS A 127 13.28 5.10 3.77
N ARG A 128 14.21 4.54 2.98
CA ARG A 128 15.36 5.29 2.46
C ARG A 128 14.90 6.31 1.43
N HIS A 129 15.65 7.41 1.30
CA HIS A 129 15.40 8.41 0.27
C HIS A 129 15.41 7.78 -1.14
N LYS A 130 16.17 6.71 -1.41
CA LYS A 130 16.11 5.94 -2.68
C LYS A 130 14.73 5.29 -2.96
N ASN A 131 13.98 4.89 -1.94
CA ASN A 131 12.59 4.42 -2.10
C ASN A 131 11.62 5.58 -2.44
N GLN A 132 12.08 6.83 -2.32
CA GLN A 132 11.41 8.06 -2.74
C GLN A 132 12.06 8.74 -3.97
N VAL A 133 13.33 8.43 -4.33
CA VAL A 133 14.23 9.24 -5.19
C VAL A 133 14.78 8.49 -6.42
N ASP A 134 14.33 7.27 -6.72
CA ASP A 134 14.23 6.86 -8.14
C ASP A 134 13.07 7.62 -8.83
N ARG A 135 13.02 8.94 -8.62
CA ARG A 135 12.03 9.91 -9.12
C ARG A 135 12.65 11.03 -9.96
N PHE A 136 13.98 11.13 -10.02
CA PHE A 136 14.67 12.24 -10.73
C PHE A 136 15.78 11.81 -11.69
N ARG A 137 16.17 10.53 -11.75
CA ARG A 137 17.24 10.06 -12.65
C ARG A 137 16.79 9.28 -13.88
N GLU A 138 15.55 8.80 -13.92
CA GLU A 138 14.99 8.11 -15.10
C GLU A 138 14.25 9.07 -16.07
N GLU A 139 14.14 10.37 -15.73
CA GLU A 139 13.66 11.43 -16.63
C GLU A 139 14.84 12.19 -17.31
N ARG A 140 15.98 11.51 -17.54
CA ARG A 140 17.07 12.00 -18.39
C ARG A 140 17.45 10.98 -19.44
#